data_AF-A0A955UP60-F1
#
_entry.id   AF-A0A955UP60-F1
#
_cell.length_a   1.000
_cell.length_b   1.000
_cell.length_c   1.000
_cell.angle_alpha   90.00
_cell.angle_beta   90.00
_cell.angle_gamma   90.00
#
_symmetry.space_group_name_H-M   'P 1'
#
loop_
_entity.id
_entity.type
_entity.pdbx_description
1 polymer ?
#
loop_
_entity_poly.entity_id
_entity_poly.type
_entity_poly.pdbx_seq_one_letter_code
_entity_poly.pdbx_strand_id
1 'polypeptide(L)'
;MKRLLVLAIAPYVVWLVFRYEYHFLDGVNLAFHEAGHLFLGFGGKTLHFLGGTIAQLFFPAACLFHFLARRQPIEAAICGIWLGESLMYAARYVADARDQVLPLVGGHVHDWGWLLSRWGLIDRCETIGTGLHVLASAIVVGCWSWAAWRAFRPADDFA
;
A
#
# COMPACT_ATOMS: atom_id res chain seq x y z
N MET A 1 -24.71 3.75 10.71
CA MET A 1 -23.90 3.87 9.48
C MET A 1 -22.44 3.42 9.66
N LYS A 2 -21.64 4.03 10.56
CA LYS A 2 -20.20 3.69 10.71
C LYS A 2 -19.90 2.22 11.07
N ARG A 3 -20.71 1.59 11.92
CA ARG A 3 -20.59 0.15 12.25
C ARG A 3 -20.80 -0.76 11.04
N LEU A 4 -21.82 -0.47 10.23
CA LEU A 4 -22.10 -1.22 9.00
C LEU A 4 -20.95 -1.10 7.99
N LEU A 5 -20.38 0.09 7.86
CA LEU A 5 -19.20 0.32 7.00
C LEU A 5 -18.01 -0.54 7.43
N VAL A 6 -17.68 -0.56 8.72
CA VAL A 6 -16.55 -1.35 9.24
C VAL A 6 -16.76 -2.84 9.03
N LEU A 7 -17.98 -3.33 9.25
CA LEU A 7 -18.32 -4.74 8.99
C LEU A 7 -18.24 -5.08 7.49
N ALA A 8 -18.70 -4.19 6.62
CA ALA A 8 -18.65 -4.38 5.17
C ALA A 8 -17.22 -4.41 4.62
N ILE A 9 -16.27 -3.75 5.28
CA ILE A 9 -14.84 -3.76 4.89
C ILE A 9 -14.12 -5.04 5.33
N ALA A 10 -14.63 -5.77 6.33
CA ALA A 10 -13.95 -6.94 6.88
C ALA A 10 -13.64 -8.04 5.85
N PRO A 11 -14.58 -8.45 4.96
CA PRO A 11 -14.29 -9.43 3.92
C PRO A 11 -13.18 -8.98 2.96
N TYR A 12 -13.14 -7.69 2.64
CA TYR A 12 -12.09 -7.11 1.80
C TYR A 12 -10.73 -7.19 2.48
N VAL A 13 -10.64 -6.86 3.76
CA VAL A 13 -9.40 -6.99 4.57
C VAL A 13 -8.92 -8.44 4.60
N VAL A 14 -9.83 -9.41 4.81
CA VAL A 14 -9.48 -10.83 4.79
C VAL A 14 -8.96 -11.24 3.40
N TRP A 15 -9.63 -10.81 2.34
CA TRP A 15 -9.19 -11.09 0.97
C TRP A 15 -7.81 -10.51 0.67
N LEU A 16 -7.54 -9.25 1.06
CA LEU A 16 -6.22 -8.62 0.92
C LEU A 16 -5.12 -9.44 1.62
N VAL A 17 -5.35 -9.90 2.84
CA VAL A 17 -4.29 -10.62 3.59
C VAL A 17 -3.95 -11.97 2.95
N PHE A 18 -4.96 -12.74 2.55
CA PHE A 18 -4.78 -14.16 2.19
C PHE A 18 -4.79 -14.45 0.69
N ARG A 19 -5.35 -13.54 -0.12
CA ARG A 19 -5.67 -13.78 -1.54
C ARG A 19 -5.44 -12.52 -2.39
N TYR A 20 -4.56 -11.62 -1.96
CA TYR A 20 -4.27 -10.40 -2.71
C TYR A 20 -3.96 -10.71 -4.18
N GLU A 21 -4.75 -10.10 -5.06
CA GLU A 21 -4.55 -10.09 -6.50
C GLU A 21 -4.76 -8.66 -7.01
N TYR A 22 -4.16 -8.36 -8.16
CA TYR A 22 -4.33 -7.05 -8.78
C TYR A 22 -5.82 -6.78 -9.05
N HIS A 23 -6.30 -5.62 -8.65
CA HIS A 23 -7.69 -5.21 -8.77
C HIS A 23 -7.82 -3.70 -9.00
N PHE A 24 -9.04 -3.17 -9.02
CA PHE A 24 -9.31 -1.81 -9.49
C PHE A 24 -8.50 -0.72 -8.75
N LEU A 25 -8.24 -0.90 -7.46
CA LEU A 25 -7.52 0.10 -6.64
C LEU A 25 -6.05 0.17 -7.02
N ASP A 26 -5.47 -0.95 -7.45
CA ASP A 26 -4.12 -1.02 -7.98
C ASP A 26 -3.95 -0.21 -9.26
N GLY A 27 -5.02 0.00 -10.04
CA GLY A 27 -4.99 0.93 -11.18
C GLY A 27 -4.76 2.39 -10.75
N VAL A 28 -5.32 2.78 -9.62
CA VAL A 28 -5.09 4.11 -9.02
C VAL A 28 -3.68 4.20 -8.44
N ASN A 29 -3.24 3.17 -7.72
CA ASN A 29 -1.88 3.08 -7.17
C ASN A 29 -0.84 3.17 -8.29
N LEU A 30 -1.06 2.46 -9.40
CA LEU A 30 -0.20 2.47 -10.58
C LEU A 30 -0.16 3.85 -11.25
N ALA A 31 -1.29 4.56 -11.35
CA ALA A 31 -1.28 5.92 -11.87
C ALA A 31 -0.39 6.86 -11.03
N PHE A 32 -0.42 6.72 -9.70
CA PHE A 32 0.48 7.46 -8.82
C PHE A 32 1.93 6.99 -8.93
N HIS A 33 2.16 5.69 -9.14
CA HIS A 33 3.49 5.13 -9.39
C HIS A 33 4.12 5.76 -10.64
N GLU A 34 3.41 5.77 -11.77
CA GLU A 34 3.92 6.38 -13.00
C GLU A 34 4.16 7.90 -12.85
N ALA A 35 3.27 8.60 -12.12
CA ALA A 35 3.48 10.00 -11.81
C ALA A 35 4.77 10.22 -10.98
N GLY A 36 5.07 9.32 -10.05
CA GLY A 36 6.28 9.36 -9.23
C GLY A 36 7.57 9.35 -10.04
N HIS A 37 7.65 8.55 -11.10
CA HIS A 37 8.77 8.54 -12.02
C HIS A 37 9.04 9.89 -12.66
N LEU A 38 7.98 10.61 -13.04
CA LEU A 38 8.07 11.95 -13.64
C LEU A 38 8.50 12.99 -12.61
N PHE A 39 7.85 13.02 -11.44
CA PHE A 39 8.12 14.03 -10.42
C PHE A 39 9.48 13.87 -9.76
N LEU A 40 9.98 12.64 -9.61
CA LEU A 40 11.23 12.34 -8.93
C LEU A 40 12.38 11.97 -9.88
N GLY A 41 12.14 12.07 -11.20
CA GLY A 41 13.15 11.80 -12.23
C GLY A 41 14.36 12.74 -12.22
N PHE A 42 14.21 13.95 -11.66
CA PHE A 42 15.29 14.94 -11.62
C PHE A 42 16.47 14.53 -10.72
N GLY A 43 16.28 13.61 -9.77
CA GLY A 43 17.33 13.15 -8.85
C GLY A 43 18.17 11.99 -9.36
N GLY A 44 18.13 11.69 -10.67
CA GLY A 44 18.87 10.59 -11.29
C GLY A 44 18.15 9.24 -11.18
N LYS A 45 18.77 8.19 -11.74
CA LYS A 45 18.12 6.88 -11.97
C LYS A 45 17.60 6.21 -10.69
N THR A 46 18.37 6.24 -9.60
CA THR A 46 17.92 5.65 -8.34
C THR A 46 16.67 6.32 -7.81
N LEU A 47 16.63 7.66 -7.80
CA LEU A 47 15.47 8.39 -7.33
C LEU A 47 14.28 8.25 -8.29
N HIS A 48 14.54 8.21 -9.59
CA HIS A 48 13.52 7.92 -10.60
C HIS A 48 12.82 6.59 -10.34
N PHE A 49 13.57 5.48 -10.20
CA PHE A 49 12.99 4.15 -9.99
C PHE A 49 12.35 3.98 -8.60
N LEU A 50 12.93 4.59 -7.56
CA LEU A 50 12.25 4.67 -6.25
C LEU A 50 10.99 5.53 -6.33
N GLY A 51 10.96 6.49 -7.24
CA GLY A 51 9.95 7.53 -7.32
C GLY A 51 8.55 6.97 -7.49
N GLY A 52 8.39 5.90 -8.27
CA GLY A 52 7.09 5.27 -8.43
C GLY A 52 6.55 4.69 -7.13
N THR A 53 7.32 3.83 -6.48
CA THR A 53 6.89 3.25 -5.19
C THR A 53 6.74 4.32 -4.09
N ILE A 54 7.55 5.38 -4.09
CA ILE A 54 7.40 6.50 -3.15
C ILE A 54 6.05 7.20 -3.37
N ALA A 55 5.72 7.56 -4.62
CA ALA A 55 4.51 8.30 -4.93
C ALA A 55 3.25 7.50 -4.62
N GLN A 56 3.18 6.21 -5.02
CA GLN A 56 2.00 5.39 -4.73
C GLN A 56 1.70 5.24 -3.24
N LEU A 57 2.74 5.20 -2.38
CA LEU A 57 2.58 5.11 -0.92
C LEU A 57 2.31 6.49 -0.29
N PHE A 58 2.82 7.56 -0.90
CA PHE A 58 2.69 8.91 -0.38
C PHE A 58 1.23 9.37 -0.31
N PHE A 59 0.44 9.18 -1.37
CA PHE A 59 -0.95 9.65 -1.41
C PHE A 59 -1.86 9.03 -0.33
N PRO A 60 -1.94 7.70 -0.18
CA PRO A 60 -2.73 7.11 0.92
C PRO A 60 -2.21 7.52 2.30
N ALA A 61 -0.89 7.63 2.48
CA ALA A 61 -0.30 8.12 3.73
C ALA A 61 -0.69 9.58 4.02
N ALA A 62 -0.64 10.46 3.02
CA ALA A 62 -1.04 11.86 3.15
C ALA A 62 -2.53 11.99 3.54
N CYS A 63 -3.41 11.19 2.90
CA CYS A 63 -4.83 11.13 3.26
C CYS A 63 -5.02 10.60 4.69
N LEU A 64 -4.32 9.53 5.07
CA LEU A 64 -4.32 8.99 6.44
C LEU A 64 -3.97 10.08 7.46
N PHE A 65 -2.85 10.78 7.29
CA PHE A 65 -2.42 11.83 8.21
C PHE A 65 -3.36 13.05 8.21
N HIS A 66 -3.93 13.40 7.06
CA HIS A 66 -4.95 14.45 6.98
C HIS A 66 -6.17 14.14 7.86
N PHE A 67 -6.71 12.92 7.76
CA PHE A 67 -7.88 12.51 8.55
C PHE A 67 -7.55 12.31 10.03
N LEU A 68 -6.33 11.86 10.35
CA LEU A 68 -5.85 11.83 11.74
C LEU A 68 -5.81 13.24 12.35
N ALA A 69 -5.25 14.23 11.63
CA ALA A 69 -5.20 15.62 12.07
C ALA A 69 -6.59 16.22 12.29
N ARG A 70 -7.59 15.78 11.52
CA ARG A 70 -9.00 16.18 11.66
C ARG A 70 -9.79 15.39 12.69
N ARG A 71 -9.16 14.47 13.42
CA ARG A 71 -9.81 13.58 14.40
C ARG A 71 -10.98 12.78 13.78
N GLN A 72 -10.78 12.33 12.55
CA GLN A 72 -11.71 11.50 11.78
C GLN A 72 -11.17 10.06 11.70
N PRO A 73 -11.33 9.24 12.77
CA PRO A 73 -10.58 8.00 12.91
C PRO A 73 -11.03 6.88 11.96
N ILE A 74 -12.30 6.85 11.55
CA ILE A 74 -12.78 5.81 10.64
C ILE A 74 -12.26 6.08 9.23
N GLU A 75 -12.29 7.33 8.82
CA GLU A 75 -11.77 7.84 7.55
C GLU A 75 -10.25 7.63 7.48
N ALA A 76 -9.53 7.97 8.56
CA ALA A 76 -8.11 7.68 8.71
C ALA A 76 -7.83 6.17 8.57
N ALA A 77 -8.58 5.31 9.26
CA ALA A 77 -8.40 3.87 9.17
C ALA A 77 -8.62 3.32 7.75
N ILE A 78 -9.59 3.86 7.01
CA ILE A 78 -9.82 3.49 5.60
C ILE A 78 -8.61 3.88 4.74
N CYS A 79 -8.04 5.08 4.93
CA CYS A 79 -6.82 5.47 4.24
C CYS A 79 -5.61 4.63 4.66
N GLY A 80 -5.55 4.17 5.92
CA GLY A 80 -4.54 3.23 6.39
C GLY A 80 -4.67 1.84 5.76
N ILE A 81 -5.90 1.38 5.52
CA ILE A 81 -6.18 0.16 4.74
C ILE A 81 -5.72 0.34 3.29
N TRP A 82 -5.99 1.49 2.66
CA TRP A 82 -5.49 1.81 1.33
C TRP A 82 -3.96 1.88 1.28
N LEU A 83 -3.29 2.46 2.28
CA LEU A 83 -1.83 2.44 2.38
C LEU A 83 -1.29 1.01 2.45
N GLY A 84 -1.91 0.16 3.26
CA GLY A 84 -1.52 -1.24 3.36
C GLY A 84 -1.75 -2.00 2.05
N GLU A 85 -2.87 -1.78 1.38
CA GLU A 85 -3.15 -2.38 0.07
C GLU A 85 -2.15 -1.93 -1.01
N SER A 86 -1.82 -0.63 -1.08
CA SER A 86 -0.77 -0.11 -1.97
C SER A 86 0.60 -0.72 -1.66
N LEU A 87 0.87 -1.02 -0.39
CA LEU A 87 2.09 -1.73 0.01
C LEU A 87 2.06 -3.22 -0.37
N MET A 88 0.90 -3.88 -0.40
CA MET A 88 0.76 -5.25 -0.94
C MET A 88 1.00 -5.27 -2.45
N TYR A 89 0.56 -4.24 -3.17
CA TYR A 89 0.90 -4.06 -4.58
C TYR A 89 2.41 -3.95 -4.78
N ALA A 90 3.04 -3.04 -4.02
CA ALA A 90 4.49 -2.89 -4.01
C ALA A 90 5.21 -4.20 -3.65
N ALA A 91 4.69 -4.95 -2.67
CA ALA A 91 5.26 -6.22 -2.24
C ALA A 91 5.28 -7.26 -3.37
N ARG A 92 4.16 -7.40 -4.11
CA ARG A 92 4.08 -8.28 -5.27
C ARG A 92 5.02 -7.83 -6.39
N TYR A 93 5.10 -6.53 -6.62
CA TYR A 93 6.00 -5.95 -7.63
C TYR A 93 7.49 -6.14 -7.27
N VAL A 94 7.85 -5.99 -6.00
CA VAL A 94 9.21 -6.25 -5.50
C VAL A 94 9.56 -7.73 -5.62
N ALA A 95 8.63 -8.63 -5.30
CA ALA A 95 8.84 -10.08 -5.41
C ALA A 95 9.10 -10.53 -6.86
N ASP A 96 8.48 -9.85 -7.84
CA ASP A 96 8.65 -10.12 -9.27
C ASP A 96 9.96 -9.56 -9.86
N ALA A 97 10.76 -8.82 -9.10
CA ALA A 97 11.92 -8.08 -9.62
C ALA A 97 12.92 -8.91 -10.44
N ARG A 98 13.10 -10.20 -10.10
CA ARG A 98 14.00 -11.12 -10.83
C ARG A 98 13.33 -11.70 -12.06
N ASP A 99 12.10 -12.19 -11.92
CA ASP A 99 11.44 -12.99 -12.95
C ASP A 99 10.69 -12.12 -13.97
N GLN A 100 10.31 -10.89 -13.58
CA GLN A 100 9.74 -9.82 -14.40
C GLN A 100 8.55 -10.29 -15.26
N VAL A 101 7.67 -11.09 -14.65
CA VAL A 101 6.51 -11.70 -15.31
C VAL A 101 5.34 -10.71 -15.34
N LEU A 102 5.30 -9.75 -14.42
CA LEU A 102 4.23 -8.76 -14.36
C LEU A 102 4.29 -7.82 -15.58
N PRO A 103 3.12 -7.49 -16.19
CA PRO A 103 3.09 -6.55 -17.29
C PRO A 103 3.46 -5.15 -16.80
N LEU A 104 4.44 -4.53 -17.46
CA LEU A 104 4.86 -3.16 -17.16
C LEU A 104 4.07 -2.15 -17.99
N VAL A 105 3.72 -1.02 -17.39
CA VAL A 105 3.17 0.12 -18.13
C VAL A 105 4.29 0.77 -18.92
N GLY A 106 4.05 0.99 -20.23
CA GLY A 106 5.04 1.60 -21.13
C GLY A 106 6.18 0.69 -21.59
N GLY A 107 6.22 -0.58 -21.18
CA GLY A 107 7.26 -1.54 -21.62
C GLY A 107 8.68 -1.18 -21.17
N HIS A 108 8.79 -0.48 -20.04
CA HIS A 108 10.04 0.06 -19.52
C HIS A 108 10.86 -0.96 -18.72
N VAL A 109 11.95 -0.49 -18.10
CA VAL A 109 12.78 -1.27 -17.18
C VAL A 109 11.99 -1.55 -15.91
N HIS A 110 12.07 -2.77 -15.37
CA HIS A 110 11.49 -3.09 -14.07
C HIS A 110 12.25 -2.37 -12.94
N ASP A 111 11.58 -1.48 -12.20
CA ASP A 111 12.21 -0.60 -11.20
C ASP A 111 12.99 -1.37 -10.14
N TRP A 112 12.30 -2.29 -9.46
CA TRP A 112 12.91 -3.11 -8.41
C TRP A 112 13.90 -4.13 -8.97
N GLY A 113 13.71 -4.60 -10.20
CA GLY A 113 14.72 -5.38 -10.92
C GLY A 113 16.03 -4.59 -11.06
N TRP A 114 15.95 -3.33 -11.46
CA TRP A 114 17.12 -2.44 -11.56
C TRP A 114 17.74 -2.11 -10.20
N LEU A 115 16.92 -1.72 -9.22
CA LEU A 115 17.35 -1.32 -7.89
C LEU A 115 18.02 -2.48 -7.13
N LEU A 116 17.35 -3.63 -7.04
CA LEU A 116 17.88 -4.78 -6.31
C LEU A 116 19.12 -5.37 -6.98
N SER A 117 19.18 -5.37 -8.32
CA SER A 117 20.39 -5.78 -9.04
C SER A 117 21.57 -4.88 -8.70
N ARG A 118 21.35 -3.55 -8.69
CA ARG A 118 22.39 -2.58 -8.34
C ARG A 118 22.85 -2.72 -6.89
N TRP A 119 21.96 -3.13 -5.99
CA TRP A 119 22.29 -3.34 -4.57
C TRP A 119 22.81 -4.75 -4.26
N GLY A 120 22.90 -5.65 -5.24
CA GLY A 120 23.32 -7.03 -5.00
C GLY A 120 22.30 -7.84 -4.19
N LEU A 121 21.02 -7.48 -4.25
CA LEU A 121 19.92 -8.06 -3.49
C LEU A 121 18.87 -8.76 -4.36
N ILE A 122 19.11 -8.89 -5.67
CA ILE A 122 18.13 -9.44 -6.62
C ILE A 122 17.67 -10.86 -6.23
N ASP A 123 18.56 -11.69 -5.71
CA ASP A 123 18.24 -13.05 -5.25
C ASP A 123 17.38 -13.09 -3.98
N ARG A 124 17.16 -11.94 -3.34
CA ARG A 124 16.34 -11.79 -2.13
C ARG A 124 14.99 -11.14 -2.41
N CYS A 125 14.67 -10.83 -3.67
CA CYS A 125 13.44 -10.12 -4.07
C CYS A 125 12.17 -10.75 -3.49
N GLU A 126 11.98 -12.07 -3.64
CA GLU A 126 10.82 -12.80 -3.10
C GLU A 126 10.73 -12.71 -1.56
N THR A 127 11.87 -12.79 -0.86
CA THR A 127 11.90 -12.66 0.61
C THR A 127 11.54 -11.25 1.04
N ILE A 128 12.06 -10.23 0.35
CA ILE A 128 11.75 -8.83 0.64
C ILE A 128 10.27 -8.57 0.37
N GLY A 129 9.75 -9.00 -0.79
CA GLY A 129 8.33 -8.89 -1.12
C GLY A 129 7.44 -9.59 -0.09
N THR A 130 7.79 -10.81 0.35
CA THR A 130 7.06 -11.50 1.42
C THR A 130 7.05 -10.69 2.72
N GLY A 131 8.21 -10.13 3.13
CA GLY A 131 8.30 -9.29 4.32
C GLY A 131 7.43 -8.03 4.22
N LEU A 132 7.40 -7.38 3.04
CA LEU A 132 6.54 -6.23 2.77
C LEU A 132 5.05 -6.62 2.82
N HIS A 133 4.67 -7.78 2.28
CA HIS A 133 3.28 -8.26 2.34
C HIS A 133 2.82 -8.54 3.78
N VAL A 134 3.70 -9.11 4.61
CA VAL A 134 3.42 -9.33 6.05
C VAL A 134 3.26 -8.00 6.78
N LEU A 135 4.14 -7.02 6.53
CA LEU A 135 4.02 -5.68 7.09
C LEU A 135 2.71 -5.01 6.66
N ALA A 136 2.39 -5.07 5.38
CA ALA A 136 1.16 -4.55 4.81
C ALA A 136 -0.07 -5.19 5.45
N SER A 137 -0.05 -6.51 5.63
CA SER A 137 -1.12 -7.26 6.32
C SER A 137 -1.33 -6.76 7.75
N ALA A 138 -0.23 -6.54 8.49
CA ALA A 138 -0.31 -5.97 9.84
C ALA A 138 -0.91 -4.56 9.87
N ILE A 139 -0.56 -3.71 8.88
CA ILE A 139 -1.14 -2.36 8.75
C ILE A 139 -2.64 -2.44 8.49
N VAL A 140 -3.08 -3.24 7.51
CA VAL A 140 -4.50 -3.37 7.14
C VAL A 140 -5.31 -3.93 8.31
N VAL A 141 -4.85 -5.01 8.95
CA VAL A 141 -5.52 -5.62 10.11
C VAL A 141 -5.55 -4.65 11.30
N GLY A 142 -4.45 -3.94 11.57
CA GLY A 142 -4.38 -2.96 12.64
C GLY A 142 -5.35 -1.78 12.42
N CYS A 143 -5.41 -1.24 11.20
CA CYS A 143 -6.32 -0.16 10.85
C CYS A 143 -7.78 -0.59 10.95
N TRP A 144 -8.13 -1.76 10.42
CA TRP A 144 -9.48 -2.29 10.53
C TRP A 144 -9.87 -2.56 11.99
N SER A 145 -9.00 -3.18 12.78
CA SER A 145 -9.24 -3.44 14.21
C SER A 145 -9.44 -2.15 14.99
N TRP A 146 -8.65 -1.12 14.69
CA TRP A 146 -8.82 0.20 15.29
C TRP A 146 -10.14 0.86 14.90
N ALA A 147 -10.55 0.76 13.63
CA ALA A 147 -11.85 1.25 13.17
C ALA A 147 -13.01 0.52 13.86
N ALA A 148 -12.92 -0.81 14.01
CA ALA A 148 -13.89 -1.63 14.72
C ALA A 148 -14.00 -1.20 16.18
N TRP A 149 -12.87 -1.11 16.88
CA TRP A 149 -12.87 -0.63 18.27
C TRP A 149 -13.52 0.76 18.39
N ARG A 150 -13.20 1.70 17.50
CA ARG A 150 -13.80 3.05 17.49
C ARG A 150 -15.31 3.04 17.21
N ALA A 151 -15.79 2.15 16.34
CA ALA A 151 -17.20 2.08 15.96
C ALA A 151 -18.07 1.36 16.99
N PHE A 152 -17.50 0.41 17.74
CA PHE A 152 -18.21 -0.43 18.71
C PHE A 152 -17.93 -0.09 20.17
N ARG A 153 -16.96 0.77 20.49
CA ARG A 153 -16.78 1.26 21.86
C ARG A 153 -18.10 1.87 22.38
N PRO A 154 -18.52 1.56 23.61
CA PRO A 154 -19.59 2.29 24.28
C PRO A 154 -19.25 3.78 24.32
N ALA A 155 -20.26 4.64 24.21
CA ALA A 155 -20.08 6.01 24.69
C ALA A 155 -19.83 5.91 26.20
N ASP A 156 -18.92 6.72 26.73
CA ASP A 156 -18.72 6.78 28.17
C ASP A 156 -20.02 7.36 28.77
N ASP A 157 -20.93 6.50 29.24
CA ASP A 157 -22.21 6.86 29.87
C ASP A 157 -21.94 7.39 31.30
N PHE A 158 -21.22 8.51 31.40
CA PHE A 158 -21.12 9.33 32.61
C PHE A 158 -20.90 10.79 32.22
N ALA A 159 -21.99 11.49 31.93
CA ALA A 159 -22.09 12.96 31.97
C ALA A 159 -23.43 13.34 32.61
#